data_AF-A0A535JYQ1-F1
#
_entry.id   AF-A0A535JYQ1-F1
#
_cell.length_a   1.000
_cell.length_b   1.000
_cell.length_c   1.000
_cell.angle_alpha   90.00
_cell.angle_beta   90.00
_cell.angle_gamma   90.00
#
_symmetry.space_group_name_H-M   'P 1'
#
loop_
_entity.id
_entity.type
_entity.pdbx_description
1 polymer ?
#
loop_
_entity_poly.entity_id
_entity_poly.type
_entity_poly.pdbx_seq_one_letter_code
_entity_poly.pdbx_strand_id
1 'polypeptide(L)'
;MPSSTRGRITILTSAIASRRHANRGVAPRATLVVAKALSIGGGTEDTVLAALSWASRQRVDVINLSLGGSGDPTDPLSREVDALSAEGILVCVAAGNSGPSAGTIGSPGCAAGAITVGATDKMRRIAEYSSRGPVRRLSVHKPDLVAIGGGTTAEAACRYGDGIASARARALEKDRCIVPPRYVRMSGTSMAAPHVAGVCALLVEASRATDRHASKTARARAVRRALLQSAGDLGLAPDVAGAGIVDGAKALAALASRPSVETSISSSTAMASSGTNPK
;
A
#
# COMPACT_ATOMS: atom_id res chain seq x y z
N MET A 1 9.44 25.68 0.31
CA MET A 1 8.86 24.98 -0.87
C MET A 1 9.65 23.72 -1.15
N PRO A 2 9.02 22.56 -1.39
CA PRO A 2 9.76 21.34 -1.72
C PRO A 2 10.51 21.53 -3.04
N SER A 3 11.85 21.53 -2.95
CA SER A 3 12.74 21.64 -4.11
C SER A 3 12.99 20.27 -4.75
N SER A 4 13.14 20.23 -6.06
CA SER A 4 13.48 19.00 -6.81
C SER A 4 14.89 18.53 -6.44
N THR A 5 15.04 17.62 -5.47
CA THR A 5 16.31 16.90 -5.26
C THR A 5 16.10 15.39 -5.41
N ARG A 6 16.71 14.85 -6.47
CA ARG A 6 16.43 13.59 -7.20
C ARG A 6 16.95 12.30 -6.55
N GLY A 7 17.20 12.29 -5.23
CA GLY A 7 17.92 11.18 -4.58
C GLY A 7 17.01 9.99 -4.25
N ARG A 8 16.45 9.99 -3.04
CA ARG A 8 15.58 8.90 -2.55
C ARG A 8 14.25 8.79 -3.28
N ILE A 9 13.78 9.91 -3.85
CA ILE A 9 12.55 9.99 -4.62
C ILE A 9 12.61 9.10 -5.87
N THR A 10 13.75 9.08 -6.58
CA THR A 10 13.89 8.35 -7.86
C THR A 10 13.84 6.83 -7.67
N ILE A 11 14.33 6.33 -6.53
CA ILE A 11 14.38 4.90 -6.20
C ILE A 11 12.96 4.32 -6.17
N LEU A 12 12.06 4.94 -5.41
CA LEU A 12 10.72 4.42 -5.14
C LEU A 12 9.75 4.66 -6.30
N THR A 13 9.88 5.78 -7.01
CA THR A 13 9.05 6.07 -8.18
C THR A 13 9.29 5.11 -9.34
N SER A 14 10.47 4.49 -9.41
CA SER A 14 10.80 3.51 -10.45
C SER A 14 10.03 2.20 -10.32
N ALA A 15 9.83 1.70 -9.09
CA ALA A 15 9.01 0.53 -8.81
C ALA A 15 7.53 0.76 -9.20
N ILE A 16 7.07 2.00 -9.14
CA ILE A 16 5.72 2.39 -9.57
C ILE A 16 5.65 2.54 -11.09
N ALA A 17 6.43 3.45 -11.70
CA ALA A 17 6.14 3.91 -13.06
C ALA A 17 7.32 3.88 -14.05
N SER A 18 8.41 3.16 -13.76
CA SER A 18 9.51 3.02 -14.74
C SER A 18 9.02 2.43 -16.07
N ARG A 19 9.37 3.06 -17.19
CA ARG A 19 9.03 2.60 -18.55
C ARG A 19 10.13 1.79 -19.24
N ARG A 20 11.27 1.55 -18.58
CA ARG A 20 12.37 0.78 -19.19
C ARG A 20 12.06 -0.70 -19.17
N HIS A 21 12.19 -1.37 -20.31
CA HIS A 21 11.85 -2.79 -20.48
C HIS A 21 12.47 -3.72 -19.43
N ALA A 22 13.77 -3.55 -19.12
CA ALA A 22 14.47 -4.42 -18.18
C ALA A 22 14.07 -4.23 -16.70
N ASN A 23 13.47 -3.08 -16.34
CA ASN A 23 13.09 -2.74 -14.97
C ASN A 23 11.81 -1.90 -15.01
N ARG A 24 10.74 -2.48 -15.55
CA ARG A 24 9.45 -1.81 -15.71
C ARG A 24 8.76 -1.72 -14.35
N GLY A 25 8.25 -0.54 -14.01
CA GLY A 25 7.41 -0.37 -12.83
C GLY A 25 6.06 -1.06 -13.02
N VAL A 26 5.32 -1.27 -11.93
CA VAL A 26 4.01 -1.94 -11.95
C VAL A 26 2.99 -1.16 -12.79
N ALA A 27 2.94 0.16 -12.65
CA ALA A 27 2.07 1.09 -13.38
C ALA A 27 2.89 2.08 -14.25
N PRO A 28 3.52 1.61 -15.34
CA PRO A 28 4.49 2.38 -16.14
C PRO A 28 3.88 3.60 -16.86
N ARG A 29 2.55 3.64 -16.99
CA ARG A 29 1.81 4.74 -17.62
C ARG A 29 1.20 5.72 -16.61
N ALA A 30 1.32 5.46 -15.31
CA ALA A 30 0.83 6.37 -14.29
C ALA A 30 1.58 7.72 -14.32
N THR A 31 0.84 8.79 -14.08
CA THR A 31 1.44 10.12 -13.85
C THR A 31 2.02 10.17 -12.44
N LEU A 32 3.28 10.56 -12.31
CA LEU A 32 3.94 10.70 -11.02
C LEU A 32 3.89 12.14 -10.54
N VAL A 33 3.43 12.33 -9.31
CA VAL A 33 3.57 13.56 -8.54
C VAL A 33 4.57 13.29 -7.43
N VAL A 34 5.57 14.17 -7.32
CA VAL A 34 6.70 13.99 -6.40
C VAL A 34 6.67 15.08 -5.34
N ALA A 35 6.42 14.69 -4.09
CA ALA A 35 6.57 15.55 -2.93
C ALA A 35 7.87 15.19 -2.18
N LYS A 36 8.85 16.09 -2.18
CA LYS A 36 10.10 15.87 -1.42
C LYS A 36 9.87 16.20 0.06
N ALA A 37 9.74 15.15 0.87
CA ALA A 37 9.68 15.27 2.33
C ALA A 37 11.02 14.98 3.04
N LEU A 38 11.90 14.18 2.42
CA LEU A 38 13.13 13.70 3.07
C LEU A 38 14.41 14.27 2.43
N SER A 39 15.39 14.54 3.28
CA SER A 39 16.79 14.81 2.94
C SER A 39 17.63 13.54 3.04
N ILE A 40 18.97 13.65 2.88
CA ILE A 40 19.90 12.53 3.09
C ILE A 40 19.89 12.07 4.56
N GLY A 41 19.72 12.99 5.51
CA GLY A 41 19.60 12.68 6.95
C GLY A 41 18.22 12.20 7.41
N GLY A 42 17.27 12.05 6.49
CA GLY A 42 15.85 11.81 6.83
C GLY A 42 15.03 13.09 6.75
N GLY A 43 13.89 13.11 7.43
CA GLY A 43 12.98 14.25 7.51
C GLY A 43 12.19 14.17 8.80
N THR A 44 11.55 15.27 9.16
CA THR A 44 10.73 15.38 10.37
C THR A 44 9.27 15.09 10.06
N GLU A 45 8.47 14.78 11.08
CA GLU A 45 7.01 14.64 10.94
C GLU A 45 6.40 15.84 10.21
N ASP A 46 6.77 17.07 10.61
CA ASP A 46 6.30 18.31 9.97
C ASP A 46 6.59 18.36 8.46
N THR A 47 7.78 17.93 8.03
CA THR A 47 8.11 17.92 6.60
C THR A 47 7.30 16.90 5.81
N VAL A 48 6.91 15.78 6.44
CA VAL A 48 6.04 14.77 5.84
C VAL A 48 4.60 15.26 5.80
N LEU A 49 4.08 15.85 6.88
CA LEU A 49 2.76 16.45 6.92
C LEU A 49 2.60 17.57 5.88
N ALA A 50 3.59 18.46 5.77
CA ALA A 50 3.59 19.52 4.75
C ALA A 50 3.57 18.94 3.31
N ALA A 51 4.29 17.83 3.09
CA ALA A 51 4.28 17.15 1.81
C ALA A 51 2.93 16.48 1.50
N LEU A 52 2.28 15.86 2.50
CA LEU A 52 0.95 15.27 2.39
C LEU A 52 -0.12 16.32 2.10
N SER A 53 -0.12 17.42 2.84
CA SER A 53 -1.02 18.56 2.63
C SER A 53 -0.83 19.20 1.24
N TRP A 54 0.39 19.21 0.70
CA TRP A 54 0.61 19.65 -0.67
C TRP A 54 0.10 18.62 -1.68
N ALA A 55 0.35 17.32 -1.45
CA ALA A 55 -0.04 16.23 -2.33
C ALA A 55 -1.56 16.05 -2.45
N SER A 56 -2.31 16.25 -1.37
CA SER A 56 -3.79 16.16 -1.36
C SER A 56 -4.42 17.14 -2.37
N ARG A 57 -3.82 18.32 -2.54
CA ARG A 57 -4.26 19.34 -3.51
C ARG A 57 -3.91 19.02 -4.96
N GLN A 58 -3.07 18.01 -5.22
CA GLN A 58 -2.65 17.63 -6.58
C GLN A 58 -3.61 16.65 -7.27
N ARG A 59 -4.80 16.39 -6.70
CA ARG A 59 -5.81 15.46 -7.24
C ARG A 59 -5.27 14.04 -7.47
N VAL A 60 -4.38 13.58 -6.59
CA VAL A 60 -3.82 12.22 -6.66
C VAL A 60 -4.85 11.16 -6.23
N ASP A 61 -4.74 9.97 -6.80
CA ASP A 61 -5.54 8.80 -6.44
C ASP A 61 -4.85 7.89 -5.42
N VAL A 62 -3.52 7.83 -5.47
CA VAL A 62 -2.69 6.96 -4.65
C VAL A 62 -1.50 7.76 -4.12
N ILE A 63 -1.19 7.60 -2.84
CA ILE A 63 0.03 8.12 -2.20
C ILE A 63 0.85 6.93 -1.72
N ASN A 64 2.16 6.99 -1.92
CA ASN A 64 3.12 6.02 -1.38
C ASN A 64 4.02 6.69 -0.35
N LEU A 65 4.04 6.14 0.87
CA LEU A 65 4.92 6.53 1.97
C LEU A 65 5.84 5.36 2.34
N SER A 66 6.99 5.28 1.67
CA SER A 66 8.04 4.31 2.00
C SER A 66 8.95 4.81 3.13
N LEU A 67 8.33 5.33 4.19
CA LEU A 67 8.95 5.94 5.35
C LEU A 67 8.16 5.55 6.61
N GLY A 68 8.75 5.72 7.77
CA GLY A 68 8.07 5.54 9.04
C GLY A 68 9.03 5.73 10.21
N GLY A 69 8.46 5.75 11.41
CA GLY A 69 9.16 5.88 12.68
C GLY A 69 8.31 5.38 13.83
N SER A 70 8.75 5.65 15.06
CA SER A 70 7.94 5.43 16.25
C SER A 70 6.70 6.31 16.23
N GLY A 71 5.55 5.77 16.62
CA GLY A 71 4.29 6.50 16.71
C GLY A 71 3.13 5.55 17.00
N ASP A 72 1.92 6.09 17.07
CA ASP A 72 0.70 5.33 17.35
C ASP A 72 -0.48 5.82 16.49
N PRO A 73 -1.59 5.07 16.39
CA PRO A 73 -2.69 5.44 15.49
C PRO A 73 -3.29 6.83 15.72
N THR A 74 -2.97 7.49 16.83
CA THR A 74 -3.49 8.81 17.21
C THR A 74 -2.51 9.96 17.00
N ASP A 75 -1.29 9.71 16.51
CA ASP A 75 -0.33 10.77 16.19
C ASP A 75 -0.76 11.59 14.95
N PRO A 76 -0.25 12.83 14.80
CA PRO A 76 -0.64 13.72 13.71
C PRO A 76 -0.47 13.10 12.32
N LEU A 77 0.64 12.41 12.07
CA LEU A 77 0.89 11.79 10.77
C LEU A 77 -0.07 10.63 10.47
N SER A 78 -0.41 9.81 11.47
CA SER A 78 -1.40 8.75 11.35
C SER A 78 -2.81 9.31 11.10
N ARG A 79 -3.20 10.38 11.79
CA ARG A 79 -4.49 11.06 11.56
C ARG A 79 -4.60 11.66 10.17
N GLU A 80 -3.52 12.26 9.66
CA GLU A 80 -3.49 12.80 8.30
C GLU A 80 -3.67 11.67 7.26
N VAL A 81 -3.01 10.52 7.46
CA VAL A 81 -3.20 9.34 6.60
C VAL A 81 -4.66 8.86 6.63
N ASP A 82 -5.29 8.81 7.81
CA ASP A 82 -6.70 8.45 7.95
C ASP A 82 -7.63 9.45 7.25
N ALA A 83 -7.36 10.75 7.38
CA ALA A 83 -8.13 11.80 6.72
C ALA A 83 -8.04 11.70 5.18
N LEU A 84 -6.84 11.52 4.63
CA LEU A 84 -6.64 11.34 3.19
C LEU A 84 -7.33 10.07 2.69
N SER A 85 -7.29 8.99 3.48
CA SER A 85 -8.01 7.76 3.14
C SER A 85 -9.52 7.96 3.14
N ALA A 86 -10.06 8.76 4.07
CA ALA A 86 -11.49 9.10 4.11
C ALA A 86 -11.93 9.92 2.88
N GLU A 87 -11.04 10.76 2.34
CA GLU A 87 -11.24 11.50 1.07
C GLU A 87 -11.12 10.62 -0.19
N GLY A 88 -10.84 9.32 -0.03
CA GLY A 88 -10.72 8.38 -1.14
C GLY A 88 -9.35 8.41 -1.82
N ILE A 89 -8.30 8.81 -1.11
CA ILE A 89 -6.92 8.62 -1.56
C ILE A 89 -6.40 7.30 -0.97
N LEU A 90 -5.90 6.39 -1.80
CA LEU A 90 -5.29 5.15 -1.34
C LEU A 90 -3.88 5.44 -0.83
N VAL A 91 -3.66 5.34 0.49
CA VAL A 91 -2.34 5.63 1.09
C VAL A 91 -1.61 4.33 1.40
N CYS A 92 -0.64 3.97 0.55
CA CYS A 92 0.23 2.80 0.74
C CYS A 92 1.43 3.17 1.61
N VAL A 93 1.61 2.50 2.74
CA VAL A 93 2.65 2.80 3.73
C VAL A 93 3.52 1.58 3.98
N ALA A 94 4.83 1.76 4.07
CA ALA A 94 5.73 0.67 4.46
C ALA A 94 5.48 0.28 5.94
N ALA A 95 5.41 -1.02 6.23
CA ALA A 95 5.18 -1.50 7.61
C ALA A 95 6.33 -1.16 8.58
N GLY A 96 7.54 -0.98 8.06
CA GLY A 96 8.77 -0.82 8.84
C GLY A 96 9.73 -2.00 8.66
N ASN A 97 10.97 -1.81 9.10
CA ASN A 97 12.05 -2.80 8.98
C ASN A 97 12.57 -3.24 10.37
N SER A 98 11.69 -3.26 11.37
CA SER A 98 12.03 -3.53 12.78
C SER A 98 11.54 -4.90 13.27
N GLY A 99 11.16 -5.80 12.35
CA GLY A 99 10.91 -7.20 12.68
C GLY A 99 12.18 -7.94 13.13
N PRO A 100 12.08 -9.20 13.57
CA PRO A 100 10.89 -10.07 13.52
C PRO A 100 9.99 -9.98 14.77
N SER A 101 10.30 -9.12 15.73
CA SER A 101 9.48 -8.99 16.94
C SER A 101 8.06 -8.47 16.62
N ALA A 102 7.08 -8.92 17.40
CA ALA A 102 5.71 -8.42 17.34
C ALA A 102 5.62 -6.97 17.84
N GLY A 103 4.59 -6.24 17.42
CA GLY A 103 4.33 -4.87 17.86
C GLY A 103 5.33 -3.82 17.36
N THR A 104 5.88 -4.04 16.17
CA THR A 104 6.98 -3.24 15.60
C THR A 104 6.54 -2.32 14.46
N ILE A 105 5.23 -2.26 14.19
CA ILE A 105 4.63 -1.30 13.24
C ILE A 105 4.37 0.03 13.97
N GLY A 106 4.99 1.08 13.48
CA GLY A 106 4.83 2.46 13.97
C GLY A 106 4.16 3.38 12.95
N SER A 107 4.33 4.69 13.12
CA SER A 107 3.68 5.71 12.28
C SER A 107 4.38 5.92 10.94
N PRO A 108 3.65 6.17 9.83
CA PRO A 108 2.18 6.12 9.71
C PRO A 108 1.61 4.72 9.39
N GLY A 109 2.42 3.67 9.44
CA GLY A 109 1.96 2.30 9.14
C GLY A 109 0.90 1.79 10.12
N CYS A 110 0.79 2.39 11.30
CA CYS A 110 -0.22 2.10 12.31
C CYS A 110 -1.56 2.83 12.09
N ALA A 111 -1.67 3.72 11.10
CA ALA A 111 -2.94 4.39 10.78
C ALA A 111 -4.00 3.40 10.28
N ALA A 112 -5.26 3.57 10.68
CA ALA A 112 -6.34 2.64 10.37
C ALA A 112 -6.67 2.59 8.87
N GLY A 113 -6.67 3.76 8.22
CA GLY A 113 -6.92 3.97 6.81
C GLY A 113 -5.73 3.63 5.90
N ALA A 114 -4.52 3.47 6.45
CA ALA A 114 -3.37 3.05 5.66
C ALA A 114 -3.60 1.68 5.01
N ILE A 115 -2.98 1.48 3.84
CA ILE A 115 -2.67 0.17 3.29
C ILE A 115 -1.21 -0.10 3.66
N THR A 116 -1.02 -0.74 4.80
CA THR A 116 0.28 -1.00 5.40
C THR A 116 0.87 -2.27 4.79
N VAL A 117 2.07 -2.17 4.23
CA VAL A 117 2.67 -3.20 3.37
C VAL A 117 3.91 -3.78 4.02
N GLY A 118 3.85 -5.06 4.36
CA GLY A 118 5.01 -5.86 4.77
C GLY A 118 5.80 -6.42 3.58
N ALA A 119 6.94 -7.04 3.85
CA ALA A 119 7.86 -7.50 2.81
C ALA A 119 8.03 -9.02 2.81
N THR A 120 8.06 -9.58 1.61
CA THR A 120 8.46 -10.96 1.33
C THR A 120 9.64 -10.98 0.37
N ASP A 121 10.29 -12.13 0.24
CA ASP A 121 11.23 -12.39 -0.84
C ASP A 121 10.56 -12.95 -2.10
N LYS A 122 11.36 -13.16 -3.15
CA LYS A 122 10.89 -13.71 -4.43
C LYS A 122 10.28 -15.12 -4.31
N MET A 123 10.59 -15.84 -3.23
CA MET A 123 10.06 -17.17 -2.91
C MET A 123 8.83 -17.08 -2.00
N ARG A 124 8.29 -15.87 -1.76
CA ARG A 124 7.13 -15.59 -0.91
C ARG A 124 7.37 -15.90 0.57
N ARG A 125 8.63 -15.96 1.01
CA ARG A 125 8.97 -16.07 2.43
C ARG A 125 8.92 -14.69 3.06
N ILE A 126 8.33 -14.56 4.25
CA ILE A 126 8.31 -13.27 4.96
C ILE A 126 9.74 -12.82 5.23
N ALA A 127 10.04 -11.55 4.97
CA ALA A 127 11.35 -11.00 5.28
C ALA A 127 11.48 -10.85 6.80
N GLU A 128 12.64 -11.21 7.35
CA GLU A 128 12.89 -11.18 8.79
C GLU A 128 12.74 -9.76 9.35
N TYR A 129 13.24 -8.78 8.61
CA TYR A 129 13.12 -7.37 8.96
C TYR A 129 11.69 -6.83 8.89
N SER A 130 10.75 -7.49 8.21
CA SER A 130 9.40 -6.94 8.03
C SER A 130 8.71 -6.74 9.39
N SER A 131 8.40 -5.50 9.73
CA SER A 131 7.66 -5.17 10.95
C SER A 131 6.31 -5.89 11.00
N ARG A 132 5.87 -6.21 12.23
CA ARG A 132 4.71 -7.04 12.52
C ARG A 132 3.78 -6.34 13.51
N GLY A 133 2.49 -6.60 13.39
CA GLY A 133 1.51 -6.28 14.43
C GLY A 133 1.71 -7.10 15.70
N PRO A 134 0.78 -7.02 16.65
CA PRO A 134 -0.39 -6.14 16.63
C PRO A 134 -0.02 -4.67 16.85
N VAL A 135 -0.86 -3.76 16.39
CA VAL A 135 -0.74 -2.33 16.71
C VAL A 135 -1.59 -2.03 17.95
N ARG A 136 -0.96 -1.50 19.00
CA ARG A 136 -1.64 -1.17 20.25
C ARG A 136 -2.75 -0.13 19.99
N ARG A 137 -3.94 -0.36 20.56
CA ARG A 137 -5.15 0.49 20.40
C ARG A 137 -5.74 0.52 18.98
N LEU A 138 -5.36 -0.43 18.12
CA LEU A 138 -5.99 -0.63 16.83
C LEU A 138 -6.64 -2.02 16.80
N SER A 139 -7.92 -2.10 16.44
CA SER A 139 -8.66 -3.38 16.37
C SER A 139 -8.41 -4.15 15.09
N VAL A 140 -7.84 -3.51 14.07
CA VAL A 140 -7.51 -4.15 12.79
C VAL A 140 -6.05 -4.60 12.79
N HIS A 141 -5.80 -5.77 12.20
CA HIS A 141 -4.46 -6.31 12.05
C HIS A 141 -3.62 -5.47 11.09
N LYS A 142 -2.32 -5.41 11.36
CA LYS A 142 -1.31 -4.79 10.50
C LYS A 142 -0.11 -5.73 10.38
N PRO A 143 0.58 -5.83 9.23
CA PRO A 143 0.30 -5.11 7.98
C PRO A 143 -1.04 -5.53 7.36
N ASP A 144 -1.60 -4.74 6.44
CA ASP A 144 -2.84 -5.13 5.75
C ASP A 144 -2.57 -6.25 4.73
N LEU A 145 -1.39 -6.23 4.10
CA LEU A 145 -0.93 -7.26 3.16
C LEU A 145 0.60 -7.19 3.01
N VAL A 146 1.17 -8.13 2.26
CA VAL A 146 2.61 -8.14 1.93
C VAL A 146 2.87 -8.10 0.44
N ALA A 147 4.04 -7.61 0.04
CA ALA A 147 4.52 -7.66 -1.34
C ALA A 147 6.00 -8.02 -1.38
N ILE A 148 6.53 -8.27 -2.58
CA ILE A 148 7.96 -8.57 -2.75
C ILE A 148 8.77 -7.31 -2.42
N GLY A 149 9.61 -7.39 -1.40
CA GLY A 149 10.40 -6.28 -0.87
C GLY A 149 11.91 -6.48 -0.97
N GLY A 150 12.40 -7.65 -1.40
CA GLY A 150 13.83 -7.96 -1.52
C GLY A 150 14.17 -9.28 -0.86
N GLY A 151 15.44 -9.49 -0.48
CA GLY A 151 15.83 -10.71 0.24
C GLY A 151 15.26 -10.78 1.67
N THR A 152 15.37 -11.93 2.34
CA THR A 152 14.86 -12.11 3.71
C THR A 152 15.59 -11.24 4.75
N THR A 153 16.83 -10.85 4.46
CA THR A 153 17.61 -9.89 5.24
C THR A 153 17.93 -8.64 4.40
N ALA A 154 18.30 -7.54 5.06
CA ALA A 154 18.70 -6.33 4.36
C ALA A 154 19.94 -6.55 3.47
N GLU A 155 20.89 -7.38 3.91
CA GLU A 155 22.13 -7.68 3.18
C GLU A 155 21.91 -8.60 1.97
N ALA A 156 20.87 -9.44 2.01
CA ALA A 156 20.57 -10.39 0.96
C ALA A 156 20.30 -9.72 -0.40
N ALA A 157 19.89 -8.45 -0.39
CA ALA A 157 19.70 -7.66 -1.60
C ALA A 157 20.94 -7.69 -2.51
N CYS A 158 22.12 -7.57 -1.90
CA CYS A 158 23.37 -7.37 -2.62
C CYS A 158 24.23 -8.62 -2.63
N ARG A 159 24.31 -9.33 -1.50
CA ARG A 159 25.15 -10.52 -1.34
C ARG A 159 24.66 -11.69 -2.20
N TYR A 160 23.34 -11.83 -2.31
CA TYR A 160 22.71 -12.96 -3.02
C TYR A 160 21.90 -12.52 -4.24
N GLY A 161 21.80 -11.20 -4.48
CA GLY A 161 21.04 -10.67 -5.60
C GLY A 161 19.53 -10.82 -5.45
N ASP A 162 19.01 -10.94 -4.24
CA ASP A 162 17.56 -11.08 -4.02
C ASP A 162 16.83 -9.74 -3.89
N GLY A 163 17.56 -8.63 -4.08
CA GLY A 163 17.02 -7.28 -3.93
C GLY A 163 16.19 -6.83 -5.14
N ILE A 164 15.26 -5.91 -4.87
CA ILE A 164 14.49 -5.22 -5.91
C ILE A 164 15.36 -4.19 -6.60
N ALA A 165 15.43 -4.26 -7.93
CA ALA A 165 16.12 -3.27 -8.75
C ALA A 165 15.37 -1.94 -8.69
N SER A 166 16.00 -0.92 -8.12
CA SER A 166 15.44 0.42 -7.97
C SER A 166 16.33 1.44 -8.66
N ALA A 167 15.74 2.48 -9.25
CA ALA A 167 16.50 3.49 -9.97
C ALA A 167 17.47 4.22 -9.05
N ARG A 168 18.74 4.28 -9.47
CA ARG A 168 19.84 4.73 -8.64
C ARG A 168 19.90 6.25 -8.56
N ALA A 169 19.95 6.78 -7.34
CA ALA A 169 20.33 8.16 -7.08
C ALA A 169 21.83 8.39 -7.33
N ARG A 170 22.20 9.57 -7.83
CA ARG A 170 23.62 9.96 -8.00
C ARG A 170 24.43 9.87 -6.69
N ALA A 171 23.78 10.06 -5.54
CA ALA A 171 24.41 9.95 -4.23
C ALA A 171 24.85 8.51 -3.85
N LEU A 172 24.43 7.47 -4.59
CA LEU A 172 24.74 6.07 -4.33
C LEU A 172 25.81 5.52 -5.30
N GLU A 173 26.75 6.37 -5.73
CA GLU A 173 27.74 6.03 -6.77
C GLU A 173 28.77 4.96 -6.37
N LYS A 174 28.99 4.72 -5.06
CA LYS A 174 29.98 3.76 -4.54
C LYS A 174 29.37 2.54 -3.83
N ASP A 175 28.21 2.07 -4.30
CA ASP A 175 27.52 0.96 -3.68
C ASP A 175 27.85 -0.39 -4.36
N ARG A 176 28.16 -1.42 -3.57
CA ARG A 176 28.37 -2.81 -4.06
C ARG A 176 27.12 -3.42 -4.68
N CYS A 177 25.96 -2.82 -4.42
CA CYS A 177 24.65 -3.27 -4.88
C CYS A 177 24.26 -2.69 -6.25
N ILE A 178 25.15 -1.96 -6.93
CA ILE A 178 24.88 -1.32 -8.22
C ILE A 178 24.56 -2.38 -9.27
N VAL A 179 23.46 -2.16 -9.99
CA VAL A 179 23.12 -2.86 -11.23
C VAL A 179 23.33 -1.84 -12.36
N PRO A 180 24.48 -1.90 -13.06
CA PRO A 180 24.82 -0.93 -14.08
C PRO A 180 23.77 -0.86 -15.21
N PRO A 181 23.55 0.31 -15.83
CA PRO A 181 24.19 1.59 -15.55
C PRO A 181 23.46 2.48 -14.52
N ARG A 182 22.19 2.19 -14.22
CA ARG A 182 21.26 3.15 -13.56
C ARG A 182 20.43 2.57 -12.42
N TYR A 183 20.73 1.37 -11.94
CA TYR A 183 19.95 0.71 -10.90
C TYR A 183 20.82 0.32 -9.72
N VAL A 184 20.16 0.08 -8.59
CA VAL A 184 20.75 -0.49 -7.37
C VAL A 184 19.76 -1.50 -6.80
N ARG A 185 20.26 -2.63 -6.29
CA ARG A 185 19.44 -3.61 -5.59
C ARG A 185 19.23 -3.19 -4.15
N MET A 186 17.99 -3.23 -3.69
CA MET A 186 17.62 -2.88 -2.31
C MET A 186 16.64 -3.88 -1.73
N SER A 187 16.67 -4.04 -0.41
CA SER A 187 15.69 -4.80 0.37
C SER A 187 15.01 -3.86 1.36
N GLY A 188 13.71 -4.01 1.53
CA GLY A 188 12.94 -3.33 2.56
C GLY A 188 11.43 -3.33 2.30
N THR A 189 10.63 -3.06 3.34
CA THR A 189 9.21 -2.72 3.16
C THR A 189 9.03 -1.45 2.33
N SER A 190 10.05 -0.59 2.29
CA SER A 190 10.15 0.54 1.36
C SER A 190 10.13 0.15 -0.12
N MET A 191 10.48 -1.08 -0.49
CA MET A 191 10.37 -1.58 -1.87
C MET A 191 9.02 -2.28 -2.12
N ALA A 192 8.44 -2.88 -1.08
CA ALA A 192 7.14 -3.54 -1.14
C ALA A 192 5.98 -2.53 -1.26
N ALA A 193 5.98 -1.45 -0.47
CA ALA A 193 4.95 -0.41 -0.51
C ALA A 193 4.72 0.22 -1.91
N PRO A 194 5.75 0.64 -2.66
CA PRO A 194 5.55 1.21 -4.00
C PRO A 194 5.10 0.16 -5.01
N HIS A 195 5.41 -1.13 -4.81
CA HIS A 195 4.84 -2.20 -5.64
C HIS A 195 3.31 -2.21 -5.50
N VAL A 196 2.81 -2.19 -4.27
CA VAL A 196 1.36 -2.15 -3.98
C VAL A 196 0.73 -0.85 -4.47
N ALA A 197 1.40 0.29 -4.32
CA ALA A 197 0.91 1.57 -4.85
C ALA A 197 0.73 1.52 -6.38
N GLY A 198 1.63 0.84 -7.09
CA GLY A 198 1.49 0.58 -8.52
C GLY A 198 0.29 -0.32 -8.85
N VAL A 199 0.06 -1.38 -8.07
CA VAL A 199 -1.15 -2.22 -8.22
C VAL A 199 -2.41 -1.38 -7.98
N CYS A 200 -2.45 -0.57 -6.93
CA CYS A 200 -3.56 0.34 -6.67
C CYS A 200 -3.82 1.30 -7.84
N ALA A 201 -2.78 1.85 -8.47
CA ALA A 201 -2.94 2.74 -9.62
C ALA A 201 -3.60 2.03 -10.81
N LEU A 202 -3.19 0.79 -11.12
CA LEU A 202 -3.83 -0.02 -12.17
C LEU A 202 -5.29 -0.34 -11.84
N LEU A 203 -5.58 -0.69 -10.59
CA LEU A 203 -6.94 -1.01 -10.14
C LEU A 203 -7.85 0.23 -10.16
N VAL A 204 -7.33 1.42 -9.85
CA VAL A 204 -8.07 2.69 -10.00
C VAL A 204 -8.39 2.97 -11.47
N GLU A 205 -7.44 2.76 -12.38
CA GLU A 205 -7.66 2.89 -13.83
C GLU A 205 -8.75 1.92 -14.30
N ALA A 206 -8.65 0.65 -13.93
CA ALA A 206 -9.66 -0.36 -14.27
C ALA A 206 -11.04 -0.02 -13.71
N SER A 207 -11.11 0.42 -12.44
CA SER A 207 -12.38 0.81 -11.83
C SER A 207 -13.02 2.03 -12.49
N ARG A 208 -12.24 2.96 -13.05
CA ARG A 208 -12.77 4.06 -13.87
C ARG A 208 -13.39 3.59 -15.17
N ALA A 209 -12.82 2.55 -15.78
CA ALA A 209 -13.32 1.95 -17.01
C ALA A 209 -14.62 1.16 -16.77
N THR A 210 -14.77 0.51 -15.61
CA THR A 210 -15.97 -0.26 -15.26
C THR A 210 -17.10 0.59 -14.68
N ASP A 211 -16.78 1.58 -13.84
CA ASP A 211 -17.75 2.53 -13.27
C ASP A 211 -17.20 3.97 -13.29
N ARG A 212 -17.58 4.69 -14.34
CA ARG A 212 -17.20 6.08 -14.56
C ARG A 212 -17.82 7.05 -13.53
N HIS A 213 -18.97 6.67 -12.96
CA HIS A 213 -19.78 7.53 -12.09
C HIS A 213 -19.50 7.32 -10.61
N ALA A 214 -18.79 6.24 -10.25
CA ALA A 214 -18.31 6.01 -8.89
C ALA A 214 -17.57 7.24 -8.35
N SER A 215 -18.00 7.72 -7.18
CA SER A 215 -17.27 8.76 -6.45
C SER A 215 -15.85 8.29 -6.12
N LYS A 216 -14.94 9.24 -5.90
CA LYS A 216 -13.54 8.93 -5.56
C LYS A 216 -13.44 7.99 -4.36
N THR A 217 -14.21 8.26 -3.31
CA THR A 217 -14.25 7.42 -2.10
C THR A 217 -14.85 6.05 -2.36
N ALA A 218 -15.93 5.94 -3.15
CA ALA A 218 -16.51 4.64 -3.50
C ALA A 218 -15.50 3.78 -4.28
N ARG A 219 -14.78 4.40 -5.22
CA ARG A 219 -13.71 3.76 -6.00
C ARG A 219 -12.57 3.28 -5.11
N ALA A 220 -12.04 4.15 -4.23
CA ALA A 220 -10.98 3.78 -3.31
C ALA A 220 -11.38 2.61 -2.40
N ARG A 221 -12.60 2.62 -1.87
CA ARG A 221 -13.12 1.49 -1.06
C ARG A 221 -13.21 0.20 -1.87
N ALA A 222 -13.68 0.26 -3.12
CA ALA A 222 -13.74 -0.92 -3.98
C ALA A 222 -12.34 -1.49 -4.25
N VAL A 223 -11.38 -0.63 -4.59
CA VAL A 223 -9.99 -1.03 -4.82
C VAL A 223 -9.36 -1.62 -3.57
N ARG A 224 -9.51 -0.99 -2.39
CA ARG A 224 -8.98 -1.52 -1.12
C ARG A 224 -9.56 -2.89 -0.80
N ARG A 225 -10.88 -3.08 -0.96
CA ARG A 225 -11.53 -4.39 -0.73
C ARG A 225 -11.00 -5.45 -1.69
N ALA A 226 -10.99 -5.16 -2.98
CA ALA A 226 -10.51 -6.11 -3.98
C ALA A 226 -9.06 -6.51 -3.72
N LEU A 227 -8.19 -5.55 -3.39
CA LEU A 227 -6.79 -5.77 -3.07
C LEU A 227 -6.59 -6.73 -1.87
N LEU A 228 -7.37 -6.56 -0.81
CA LEU A 228 -7.25 -7.38 0.40
C LEU A 228 -7.92 -8.74 0.25
N GLN A 229 -9.10 -8.81 -0.33
CA GLN A 229 -9.84 -10.07 -0.50
C GLN A 229 -9.18 -11.01 -1.52
N SER A 230 -8.41 -10.47 -2.45
CA SER A 230 -7.75 -11.25 -3.49
C SER A 230 -6.31 -11.64 -3.14
N ALA A 231 -5.79 -11.18 -2.00
CA ALA A 231 -4.43 -11.47 -1.58
C ALA A 231 -4.24 -12.99 -1.43
N GLY A 232 -3.08 -13.49 -1.86
CA GLY A 232 -2.72 -14.89 -1.77
C GLY A 232 -2.32 -15.24 -0.34
N ASP A 233 -3.07 -16.14 0.29
CA ASP A 233 -2.74 -16.63 1.63
C ASP A 233 -1.35 -17.28 1.65
N LEU A 234 -0.56 -16.94 2.68
CA LEU A 234 0.76 -17.49 2.94
C LEU A 234 0.77 -18.48 4.11
N GLY A 235 -0.38 -18.75 4.74
CA GLY A 235 -0.49 -19.60 5.92
C GLY A 235 0.14 -18.97 7.17
N LEU A 236 0.20 -17.64 7.22
CA LEU A 236 0.83 -16.88 8.29
C LEU A 236 -0.21 -16.12 9.11
N ALA A 237 0.12 -15.80 10.37
CA ALA A 237 -0.77 -15.02 11.22
C ALA A 237 -1.08 -13.64 10.62
N PRO A 238 -2.30 -13.09 10.82
CA PRO A 238 -2.68 -11.77 10.30
C PRO A 238 -1.73 -10.64 10.71
N ASP A 239 -1.20 -10.67 11.94
CA ASP A 239 -0.22 -9.68 12.40
C ASP A 239 1.16 -9.79 11.72
N VAL A 240 1.39 -10.84 10.93
CA VAL A 240 2.65 -11.07 10.19
C VAL A 240 2.48 -10.72 8.71
N ALA A 241 1.42 -11.24 8.07
CA ALA A 241 1.24 -11.14 6.62
C ALA A 241 -0.03 -10.39 6.19
N GLY A 242 -0.85 -9.94 7.14
CA GLY A 242 -2.16 -9.37 6.84
C GLY A 242 -3.06 -10.34 6.10
N ALA A 243 -3.67 -9.88 5.02
CA ALA A 243 -4.47 -10.71 4.11
C ALA A 243 -3.61 -11.65 3.22
N GLY A 244 -2.28 -11.55 3.26
CA GLY A 244 -1.37 -12.34 2.45
C GLY A 244 -0.65 -11.52 1.38
N ILE A 245 -0.08 -12.19 0.37
CA ILE A 245 0.70 -11.54 -0.69
C ILE A 245 -0.20 -10.88 -1.74
N VAL A 246 0.12 -9.67 -2.16
CA VAL A 246 -0.64 -8.96 -3.21
C VAL A 246 -0.75 -9.78 -4.50
N ASP A 247 -1.97 -9.87 -5.03
CA ASP A 247 -2.27 -10.48 -6.33
C ASP A 247 -3.12 -9.51 -7.16
N GLY A 248 -2.46 -8.73 -8.01
CA GLY A 248 -3.12 -7.71 -8.83
C GLY A 248 -4.08 -8.29 -9.88
N ALA A 249 -3.83 -9.50 -10.37
CA ALA A 249 -4.69 -10.15 -11.36
C ALA A 249 -6.01 -10.60 -10.73
N LYS A 250 -5.95 -11.25 -9.56
CA LYS A 250 -7.16 -11.60 -8.82
C LYS A 250 -7.90 -10.36 -8.32
N ALA A 251 -7.19 -9.31 -7.91
CA ALA A 251 -7.82 -8.05 -7.50
C ALA A 251 -8.59 -7.40 -8.65
N LEU A 252 -8.03 -7.43 -9.86
CA LEU A 252 -8.69 -6.91 -11.07
C LEU A 252 -9.94 -7.73 -11.40
N ALA A 253 -9.86 -9.05 -11.32
CA ALA A 253 -11.02 -9.92 -11.53
C ALA A 253 -12.13 -9.65 -10.48
N ALA A 254 -11.75 -9.47 -9.21
CA ALA A 254 -12.69 -9.16 -8.13
C ALA A 254 -13.37 -7.79 -8.30
N LEU A 255 -12.68 -6.80 -8.89
CA LEU A 255 -13.30 -5.50 -9.23
C LEU A 255 -14.30 -5.60 -10.39
N ALA A 256 -14.11 -6.55 -11.30
CA ALA A 256 -14.99 -6.75 -12.45
C ALA A 256 -16.28 -7.49 -12.06
N SER A 257 -16.22 -8.39 -11.07
CA SER A 257 -17.40 -9.05 -10.52
C SER A 257 -18.20 -8.06 -9.66
N ARG A 258 -19.31 -7.53 -10.18
CA ARG A 258 -20.27 -6.79 -9.34
C ARG A 258 -20.79 -7.74 -8.26
N PRO A 259 -20.87 -7.32 -6.98
CA PRO A 259 -21.62 -8.11 -6.01
C PRO A 259 -23.07 -8.18 -6.50
N SER A 260 -23.57 -9.39 -6.76
CA SER A 260 -24.99 -9.63 -6.93
C SER A 260 -25.67 -9.17 -5.64
N VAL A 261 -26.50 -8.13 -5.74
CA VAL A 261 -27.41 -7.78 -4.66
C VAL A 261 -28.36 -8.96 -4.54
N GLU A 262 -28.17 -9.79 -3.51
CA GLU A 262 -29.23 -10.69 -3.06
C GLU A 262 -30.36 -9.81 -2.53
N THR A 263 -31.28 -9.44 -3.42
CA THR A 263 -32.59 -8.96 -3.04
C THR A 263 -33.34 -10.11 -2.39
N SER A 264 -33.14 -10.30 -1.08
CA SER A 264 -34.07 -11.07 -0.26
C SER A 264 -35.36 -10.26 -0.15
N ILE A 265 -36.18 -10.29 -1.20
CA ILE A 265 -37.59 -9.93 -1.08
C ILE A 265 -38.21 -11.06 -0.27
N SER A 266 -38.28 -10.87 1.04
CA SER A 266 -39.12 -11.70 1.89
C SER A 266 -40.57 -11.42 1.48
N SER A 267 -41.13 -12.29 0.65
CA SER A 267 -42.57 -12.33 0.40
C SER A 267 -43.25 -12.78 1.69
N SER A 268 -43.64 -11.82 2.54
CA SER A 268 -44.54 -12.12 3.64
C SER A 268 -45.91 -12.41 3.06
N THR A 269 -46.27 -13.69 3.05
CA THR A 269 -47.59 -14.21 2.72
C THR A 269 -48.66 -13.51 3.56
N ALA A 270 -49.70 -13.01 2.89
CA ALA A 270 -50.87 -12.43 3.50
C ALA A 270 -51.53 -13.41 4.49
N MET A 271 -51.77 -12.95 5.72
CA MET A 271 -52.76 -13.54 6.62
C MET A 271 -54.00 -12.64 6.60
N ALA A 272 -55.01 -13.09 5.85
CA ALA A 272 -56.32 -12.49 5.84
C ALA A 272 -56.99 -12.66 7.21
N SER A 273 -57.38 -11.55 7.80
CA SER A 273 -58.22 -11.46 8.99
C SER A 273 -59.61 -12.01 8.67
N SER A 274 -59.99 -13.13 9.30
CA SER A 274 -61.37 -13.63 9.29
C SER A 274 -62.17 -12.91 10.39
N GLY A 275 -62.98 -11.94 9.98
CA GLY A 275 -63.98 -11.30 10.83
C GLY A 275 -65.12 -12.28 11.16
N THR A 276 -65.37 -12.46 12.45
CA THR A 276 -66.63 -13.01 12.96
C THR A 276 -67.54 -11.85 13.36
N ASN A 277 -68.69 -11.74 12.70
CA ASN A 277 -69.78 -10.82 12.99
C ASN A 277 -70.83 -11.51 13.92
N PRO A 278 -71.86 -10.83 14.44
CA PRO A 278 -72.23 -10.89 15.86
C PRO A 278 -73.53 -11.67 16.14
N LYS A 279 -73.75 -11.98 17.43
CA LYS A 279 -75.05 -12.04 18.10
C LYS A 279 -74.89 -11.58 19.55
#